data_AF-A0A679HAZ0-F1
#
_entry.id   AF-A0A679HAZ0-F1
#
_cell.length_a   1.000
_cell.length_b   1.000
_cell.length_c   1.000
_cell.angle_alpha   90.00
_cell.angle_beta   90.00
_cell.angle_gamma   90.00
#
_symmetry.space_group_name_H-M   'P 1'
#
loop_
_entity.id
_entity.type
_entity.pdbx_description
1 polymer ?
#
loop_
_entity_poly.entity_id
_entity_poly.type
_entity_poly.pdbx_seq_one_letter_code
_entity_poly.pdbx_strand_id
1 'polypeptide(L)' 'MDKHEQAIQNSIRTCREKADNNPNNKRAVAMLRTLVKEEHTLQEIADILNKEGFVTSKGGRFYKSTVYKLIRRYNLK' A
#
# COMPACT_ATOMS: atom_id res chain seq x y z
N MET A 1 -17.66 -24.28 7.22
CA MET A 1 -17.24 -22.94 6.73
C MET A 1 -18.49 -22.22 6.27
N ASP A 2 -18.91 -21.22 7.04
CA ASP A 2 -20.10 -20.42 6.75
C ASP A 2 -19.96 -19.68 5.40
N LYS A 3 -21.02 -19.70 4.57
CA LYS A 3 -20.98 -19.11 3.21
C LYS A 3 -20.81 -17.59 3.26
N HIS A 4 -21.28 -16.93 4.31
CA HIS A 4 -21.11 -15.49 4.50
C HIS A 4 -19.65 -15.16 4.84
N GLU A 5 -19.03 -15.95 5.71
CA GLU A 5 -17.59 -15.78 6.01
C GLU A 5 -16.69 -16.02 4.79
N GLN A 6 -17.02 -17.02 3.95
CA GLN A 6 -16.33 -17.23 2.68
C GLN A 6 -16.48 -16.04 1.71
N ALA A 7 -17.66 -15.44 1.63
CA ALA A 7 -17.89 -14.27 0.78
C ALA A 7 -17.06 -13.05 1.22
N ILE A 8 -16.93 -12.83 2.54
CA ILE A 8 -16.09 -11.77 3.09
C ILE A 8 -14.62 -12.00 2.71
N GLN A 9 -14.09 -13.21 2.92
CA GLN A 9 -12.71 -13.53 2.60
C GLN A 9 -12.41 -13.42 1.10
N ASN A 10 -13.33 -13.90 0.25
CA ASN A 10 -13.19 -13.79 -1.21
C ASN A 10 -13.16 -12.33 -1.67
N SER A 11 -13.98 -11.47 -1.07
CA SER A 11 -13.99 -10.03 -1.36
C SER A 11 -12.66 -9.37 -0.99
N ILE A 12 -12.13 -9.65 0.22
CA ILE A 12 -10.83 -9.14 0.69
C ILE A 12 -9.70 -9.59 -0.25
N ARG A 13 -9.66 -10.89 -0.59
CA ARG A 13 -8.66 -11.45 -1.50
C ARG A 13 -8.68 -10.75 -2.85
N THR A 14 -9.86 -10.63 -3.46
CA THR A 14 -10.03 -9.98 -4.77
C THR A 14 -9.55 -8.52 -4.75
N CYS A 15 -9.85 -7.78 -3.67
CA CYS A 15 -9.41 -6.40 -3.54
C CYS A 15 -7.88 -6.30 -3.41
N ARG A 16 -7.26 -7.24 -2.69
CA ARG A 16 -5.80 -7.33 -2.56
C ARG A 16 -5.14 -7.64 -3.90
N GLU A 17 -5.64 -8.64 -4.63
CA GLU A 17 -5.12 -9.01 -5.94
C GLU A 17 -5.21 -7.86 -6.95
N LYS A 18 -6.31 -7.11 -6.95
CA LYS A 18 -6.45 -5.90 -7.78
C LYS A 18 -5.43 -4.83 -7.42
N ALA A 19 -5.20 -4.59 -6.13
CA ALA A 19 -4.21 -3.64 -5.67
C ALA A 19 -2.79 -4.07 -6.06
N ASP A 20 -2.47 -5.36 -5.91
CA ASP A 20 -1.15 -5.92 -6.18
C ASP A 20 -0.87 -6.00 -7.68
N ASN A 21 -1.88 -6.13 -8.54
CA ASN A 21 -1.71 -6.15 -9.99
C ASN A 21 -1.62 -4.77 -10.65
N ASN A 22 -1.95 -3.69 -9.94
CA ASN A 22 -1.85 -2.34 -10.45
C ASN A 22 -0.35 -1.92 -10.62
N PRO A 23 0.11 -1.54 -11.82
CA PRO A 23 1.52 -1.18 -12.06
C PRO A 23 2.05 -0.03 -11.19
N ASN A 24 1.23 0.99 -10.93
CA ASN A 24 1.57 2.09 -10.03
C ASN A 24 1.78 1.57 -8.60
N ASN A 25 0.89 0.71 -8.11
CA ASN A 25 1.04 0.13 -6.78
C ASN A 25 2.25 -0.80 -6.67
N LYS A 26 2.54 -1.62 -7.69
CA LYS A 26 3.75 -2.47 -7.71
C LYS A 26 5.01 -1.62 -7.56
N ARG A 27 5.12 -0.54 -8.34
CA ARG A 27 6.25 0.40 -8.28
C ARG A 27 6.31 1.13 -6.93
N ALA A 28 5.18 1.62 -6.43
CA ALA A 28 5.11 2.30 -5.13
C ALA A 28 5.52 1.36 -3.97
N VAL A 29 5.07 0.10 -3.99
CA VAL A 29 5.43 -0.90 -2.96
C VAL A 29 6.91 -1.29 -3.03
N ALA A 30 7.49 -1.40 -4.23
CA ALA A 30 8.92 -1.65 -4.39
C ALA A 30 9.77 -0.49 -3.81
N MET A 31 9.38 0.76 -4.09
CA MET A 31 10.02 1.93 -3.49
C MET A 31 9.82 1.96 -1.97
N LEU A 32 8.60 1.70 -1.50
CA LEU A 32 8.28 1.65 -0.06
C LEU A 32 9.15 0.64 0.69
N ARG A 33 9.39 -0.55 0.13
CA ARG A 33 10.29 -1.56 0.72
C ARG A 33 11.72 -1.04 0.90
N THR A 34 12.21 -0.29 -0.08
CA THR A 34 13.56 0.31 -0.06
C THR A 34 13.64 1.38 1.02
N LEU A 35 12.69 2.33 1.03
CA LEU A 35 12.69 3.43 1.98
C LEU A 35 12.52 2.97 3.43
N VAL A 36 11.73 1.92 3.68
CA VAL A 36 11.60 1.32 5.02
C VAL A 36 12.90 0.66 5.46
N LYS A 37 13.64 0.00 4.55
CA LYS A 37 14.95 -0.59 4.86
C LYS A 37 16.01 0.46 5.16
N GLU A 38 15.91 1.62 4.53
CA GLU A 38 16.74 2.81 4.79
C GLU A 38 16.28 3.60 6.03
N GLU A 39 15.34 3.06 6.82
CA GLU A 39 14.85 3.62 8.08
C GLU A 39 14.22 5.03 7.98
N HIS A 40 13.73 5.41 6.79
CA HIS A 40 13.01 6.67 6.60
C HIS A 40 11.78 6.75 7.52
N THR A 41 11.50 7.95 7.99
CA THR A 41 10.28 8.21 8.74
C THR A 41 9.05 8.08 7.83
N LEU A 42 7.89 7.80 8.43
CA LEU A 42 6.62 7.71 7.71
C LEU A 42 6.28 8.99 6.92
N GLN A 43 6.77 10.15 7.38
CA GLN A 43 6.55 11.43 6.72
C GLN A 43 7.44 11.56 5.48
N GLU A 44 8.74 11.28 5.61
CA GLU A 44 9.68 11.30 4.48
C GLU A 44 9.26 10.34 3.38
N ILE A 45 8.82 9.13 3.74
CA ILE A 45 8.29 8.18 2.77
C ILE A 45 7.10 8.76 2.00
N ALA A 46 6.17 9.42 2.70
CA ALA A 46 5.01 10.02 2.05
C ALA A 46 5.45 11.14 1.08
N ASP A 47 6.41 11.97 1.48
CA ASP A 47 6.90 13.07 0.68
C ASP A 47 7.68 12.59 -0.55
N ILE A 48 8.51 11.56 -0.41
CA ILE A 48 9.22 10.91 -1.52
C ILE A 48 8.22 10.32 -2.51
N LEU A 49 7.25 9.53 -2.05
CA LEU A 49 6.23 8.95 -2.93
C LEU A 49 5.45 10.02 -3.71
N ASN A 50 5.08 11.11 -3.04
CA ASN A 50 4.39 12.23 -3.69
C ASN A 50 5.27 12.94 -4.71
N LYS A 51 6.56 13.14 -4.41
CA LYS A 51 7.52 13.80 -5.30
C LYS A 51 7.80 12.98 -6.55
N GLU A 52 7.84 11.66 -6.41
CA GLU A 52 8.00 10.70 -7.51
C GLU A 52 6.72 10.53 -8.36
N GLY A 53 5.64 11.24 -8.00
CA GLY A 53 4.39 11.24 -8.76
C GLY A 53 3.48 10.05 -8.48
N PHE A 54 3.76 9.25 -7.44
CA PHE A 54 2.84 8.20 -7.03
C PHE A 54 1.54 8.80 -6.47
N VAL A 55 0.42 8.21 -6.87
CA VAL A 55 -0.90 8.53 -6.32
C VAL A 55 -1.51 7.32 -5.63
N THR A 56 -2.37 7.59 -4.66
CA THR A 56 -3.22 6.58 -4.02
C THR A 56 -4.23 6.01 -5.02
N SER A 57 -4.92 4.93 -4.66
CA SER A 57 -5.92 4.30 -5.51
C SER A 57 -7.10 5.21 -5.92
N LYS A 58 -7.32 6.31 -5.19
CA LYS A 58 -8.34 7.33 -5.51
C LYS A 58 -7.75 8.57 -6.20
N GLY A 59 -6.48 8.53 -6.63
CA GLY A 59 -5.79 9.66 -7.27
C GLY A 59 -5.32 10.75 -6.32
N GLY A 60 -5.46 10.57 -5.00
CA GLY A 60 -4.97 11.53 -4.01
C GLY A 60 -3.50 11.32 -3.63
N ARG A 61 -2.92 12.30 -2.93
CA ARG A 61 -1.56 12.23 -2.38
C ARG A 61 -1.43 11.25 -1.21
N PHE A 62 -0.21 10.81 -0.93
CA PHE A 62 0.13 10.06 0.26
C PHE A 62 0.26 10.97 1.48
N TYR A 63 -0.26 10.48 2.60
CA TYR A 63 -0.07 11.07 3.93
C TYR A 63 0.64 10.04 4.82
N LYS A 64 1.24 10.52 5.92
CA LYS A 64 1.87 9.67 6.95
C LYS A 64 0.99 8.49 7.38
N SER A 65 -0.30 8.73 7.58
CA SER A 65 -1.28 7.71 7.98
C SER A 65 -1.53 6.65 6.89
N THR A 66 -1.53 7.06 5.62
CA THR A 66 -1.64 6.15 4.48
C THR A 66 -0.41 5.26 4.37
N VAL A 67 0.79 5.83 4.52
CA VAL A 67 2.05 5.08 4.54
C VAL A 67 2.07 4.05 5.67
N TYR A 68 1.70 4.45 6.89
CA TYR A 68 1.59 3.54 8.03
C TYR A 68 0.68 2.33 7.74
N LYS A 69 -0.51 2.57 7.17
CA LYS A 69 -1.45 1.51 6.79
C LYS A 69 -0.87 0.57 5.73
N LEU A 70 -0.08 1.08 4.79
CA LEU A 70 0.55 0.28 3.74
C LEU A 70 1.67 -0.59 4.31
N ILE A 71 2.55 -0.04 5.15
CA ILE A 71 3.61 -0.81 5.82
C ILE A 71 3.01 -1.98 6.59
N ARG A 72 1.94 -1.74 7.37
CA ARG A 72 1.23 -2.80 8.08
C ARG A 72 0.56 -3.82 7.16
N ARG A 73 -0.07 -3.36 6.07
CA ARG A 73 -0.75 -4.26 5.11
C ARG A 73 0.22 -5.22 4.43
N TYR A 74 1.44 -4.74 4.14
CA TYR A 74 2.47 -5.50 3.45
C TYR A 74 3.48 -6.16 4.39
N ASN A 75 3.29 -6.05 5.71
CA ASN A 75 4.20 -6.56 6.74
C ASN A 75 5.66 -6.15 6.48
N LEU A 76 5.88 -4.86 6.21
CA LEU A 76 7.21 -4.31 5.90
C LEU A 76 7.99 -3.91 7.15
N LYS A 77 7.33 -3.88 8.31
CA LYS A 77 7.88 -3.61 9.63
C LYS A 77 7.00 -4.27 10.68
#